data_AF-A0A0Q7X8S1-F1
#
_entry.id   AF-A0A0Q7X8S1-F1
#
_cell.length_a   1.000
_cell.length_b   1.000
_cell.length_c   1.000
_cell.angle_alpha   90.00
_cell.angle_beta   90.00
_cell.angle_gamma   90.00
#
_symmetry.space_group_name_H-M   'P 1'
#
loop_
_entity.id
_entity.type
_entity.pdbx_description
1 polymer ?
#
loop_
_entity_poly.entity_id
_entity_poly.type
_entity_poly.pdbx_seq_one_letter_code
_entity_poly.pdbx_strand_id
1 'polypeptide(L)'
;MEHIETLENLETFLGLALVSYEPVPRIEHPGIRISHACENIARHIKSGDQEAARIGCRIIVTDPHLPFGKLIKSGIARALKQRIELLSAHERASLVDKTVELLSLQFCPREAEDYCKAVKRIGPSAVQDVINSTCATNDKSKRLLNYLRQSYSN
;
A
#
# COMPACT_ATOMS: atom_id res chain seq x y z
N MET A 1 10.59 8.26 9.54
CA MET A 1 9.25 7.66 9.45
C MET A 1 8.47 8.14 10.66
N GLU A 2 7.28 8.72 10.44
CA GLU A 2 6.49 9.31 11.52
C GLU A 2 5.65 8.25 12.24
N HIS A 3 5.59 8.32 13.57
CA HIS A 3 4.84 7.39 14.42
C HIS A 3 3.42 7.90 14.61
N ILE A 4 2.44 7.11 14.15
CA ILE A 4 1.03 7.49 14.14
C ILE A 4 0.26 6.52 15.03
N GLU A 5 -0.17 6.99 16.20
CA GLU A 5 -0.81 6.15 17.22
C GLU A 5 -2.34 6.29 17.25
N THR A 6 -2.87 7.37 16.70
CA THR A 6 -4.30 7.71 16.67
C THR A 6 -4.79 7.93 15.25
N LEU A 7 -6.10 7.81 15.04
CA LEU A 7 -6.70 8.07 13.74
C LEU A 7 -6.64 9.56 13.39
N GLU A 8 -6.79 10.44 14.37
CA GLU A 8 -6.67 11.90 14.21
C GLU A 8 -5.27 12.31 13.75
N ASN A 9 -4.23 11.69 14.29
CA ASN A 9 -2.85 11.91 13.83
C ASN A 9 -2.67 11.42 12.40
N LEU A 10 -3.28 10.28 12.05
CA LEU A 10 -3.25 9.78 10.67
C LEU A 10 -3.93 10.74 9.70
N GLU A 11 -5.13 11.22 10.05
CA GLU A 11 -5.87 12.21 9.27
C GLU A 11 -5.03 13.48 9.03
N THR A 12 -4.41 14.01 10.09
CA THR A 12 -3.53 15.18 10.02
C THR A 12 -2.32 14.92 9.14
N PHE A 13 -1.64 13.78 9.34
CA PHE A 13 -0.45 13.39 8.59
C PHE A 13 -0.74 13.22 7.09
N LEU A 14 -1.88 12.61 6.75
CA LEU A 14 -2.30 12.41 5.37
C LEU A 14 -2.84 13.69 4.73
N GLY A 15 -3.38 14.61 5.53
CA GLY A 15 -4.15 15.77 5.08
C GLY A 15 -5.49 15.38 4.44
N LEU A 16 -6.09 14.27 4.88
CA LEU A 16 -7.30 13.67 4.29
C LEU A 16 -8.25 13.23 5.40
N ALA A 17 -9.53 13.55 5.27
CA ALA A 17 -10.55 13.19 6.25
C ALA A 17 -10.81 11.67 6.28
N LEU A 18 -10.80 11.08 7.48
CA LEU A 18 -10.98 9.64 7.70
C LEU A 18 -12.29 9.27 8.41
N VAL A 19 -13.08 10.28 8.81
CA VAL A 19 -14.32 10.13 9.59
C VAL A 19 -15.30 9.12 8.99
N SER A 20 -15.42 9.07 7.66
CA SER A 20 -16.32 8.15 6.94
C SER A 20 -15.93 6.67 7.04
N TYR A 21 -14.71 6.38 7.51
CA TYR A 21 -14.19 5.03 7.67
C TYR A 21 -14.06 4.61 9.13
N GLU A 22 -14.48 5.46 10.08
CA GLU A 22 -14.43 5.13 11.50
C GLU A 22 -15.33 3.94 11.84
N PRO A 23 -14.90 3.05 12.76
CA PRO A 23 -15.77 1.99 13.25
C PRO A 23 -16.95 2.58 14.02
N VAL A 24 -18.13 2.01 13.79
CA VAL A 24 -19.36 2.32 14.53
C VAL A 24 -19.88 1.02 15.17
N PRO A 25 -20.04 0.94 16.50
CA PRO A 25 -19.76 1.98 17.49
C PRO A 25 -18.26 2.30 17.60
N ARG A 26 -17.96 3.49 18.13
CA ARG A 26 -16.58 3.95 18.32
C ARG A 26 -15.82 2.99 19.23
N ILE A 27 -14.59 2.68 18.85
CA ILE A 27 -13.66 1.86 19.65
C ILE A 27 -12.77 2.80 20.46
N GLU A 28 -12.75 2.62 21.79
CA GLU A 28 -11.99 3.49 22.70
C GLU A 28 -10.46 3.28 22.62
N HIS A 29 -10.00 2.09 22.25
CA HIS A 29 -8.56 1.82 22.14
C HIS A 29 -7.97 2.39 20.83
N PRO A 30 -7.05 3.37 20.87
CA PRO A 30 -6.61 4.12 19.68
C PRO A 30 -5.96 3.23 18.62
N GLY A 31 -5.07 2.33 19.02
CA GLY A 31 -4.41 1.38 18.10
C GLY A 31 -5.35 0.36 17.45
N ILE A 32 -6.46 -0.01 18.09
CA ILE A 32 -7.46 -0.89 17.50
C ILE A 32 -8.37 -0.07 16.58
N ARG A 33 -8.75 1.13 17.00
CA ARG A 33 -9.60 2.06 16.22
C ARG A 33 -8.97 2.41 14.88
N ILE A 34 -7.68 2.79 14.86
CA ILE A 34 -6.96 3.09 13.61
C ILE A 34 -6.85 1.86 12.71
N SER A 35 -6.60 0.67 13.28
CA SER A 35 -6.56 -0.59 12.52
C SER A 35 -7.90 -0.89 11.89
N HIS A 36 -9.00 -0.77 12.64
CA HIS A 36 -10.36 -0.98 12.13
C HIS A 36 -10.75 0.06 11.06
N ALA A 37 -10.35 1.32 11.22
CA ALA A 37 -10.58 2.34 10.21
C ALA A 37 -9.83 2.02 8.91
N CYS A 38 -8.58 1.57 9.00
CA CYS A 38 -7.81 1.11 7.85
C CYS A 38 -8.40 -0.15 7.19
N GLU A 39 -8.96 -1.06 7.97
CA GLU A 39 -9.72 -2.20 7.43
C GLU A 39 -10.98 -1.76 6.70
N ASN A 40 -11.71 -0.78 7.24
CA ASN A 40 -12.88 -0.19 6.58
C ASN A 40 -12.49 0.46 5.25
N ILE A 41 -11.38 1.22 5.20
CA ILE A 41 -10.81 1.74 3.95
C ILE A 41 -10.58 0.60 2.95
N ALA A 42 -9.92 -0.47 3.37
CA ALA A 42 -9.67 -1.62 2.49
C ALA A 42 -10.97 -2.32 2.01
N ARG A 43 -12.04 -2.32 2.82
CA ARG A 43 -13.36 -2.83 2.41
C ARG A 43 -14.01 -1.89 1.39
N HIS A 44 -13.99 -0.59 1.62
CA HIS A 44 -14.55 0.42 0.74
C HIS A 44 -13.87 0.45 -0.63
N ILE A 45 -12.54 0.31 -0.68
CA ILE A 45 -11.80 0.14 -1.94
C ILE A 45 -12.40 -1.01 -2.75
N LYS A 46 -12.59 -2.18 -2.14
CA LYS A 46 -13.15 -3.36 -2.84
C LYS A 46 -14.56 -3.11 -3.36
N SER A 47 -15.32 -2.25 -2.70
CA SER A 47 -16.65 -1.82 -3.13
C SER A 47 -16.65 -0.77 -4.25
N GLY A 48 -15.48 -0.26 -4.66
CA GLY A 48 -15.38 0.74 -5.73
C GLY A 48 -15.24 2.19 -5.26
N ASP A 49 -15.03 2.43 -3.95
CA ASP A 49 -14.88 3.77 -3.40
C ASP A 49 -13.53 4.39 -3.82
N GLN A 50 -13.60 5.44 -4.64
CA GLN A 50 -12.45 6.14 -5.19
C GLN A 50 -11.67 6.92 -4.11
N GLU A 51 -12.35 7.53 -3.15
CA GLU A 51 -11.67 8.28 -2.08
C GLU A 51 -10.95 7.31 -1.14
N ALA A 52 -11.56 6.16 -0.84
CA ALA A 52 -10.89 5.10 -0.08
C ALA A 52 -9.63 4.59 -0.80
N ALA A 53 -9.66 4.49 -2.14
CA ALA A 53 -8.51 4.08 -2.94
C ALA A 53 -7.38 5.12 -2.88
N ARG A 54 -7.72 6.40 -3.00
CA ARG A 54 -6.78 7.52 -2.83
C ARG A 54 -6.12 7.53 -1.46
N ILE A 55 -6.92 7.42 -0.39
CA ILE A 55 -6.43 7.36 1.00
C ILE A 55 -5.52 6.13 1.18
N GLY A 56 -5.96 4.96 0.72
CA GLY A 56 -5.17 3.73 0.80
C GLY A 56 -3.83 3.82 0.07
N CYS A 57 -3.82 4.41 -1.13
CA CYS A 57 -2.58 4.67 -1.87
C CYS A 57 -1.67 5.63 -1.10
N ARG A 58 -2.22 6.72 -0.55
CA ARG A 58 -1.47 7.69 0.25
C ARG A 58 -0.83 7.03 1.47
N ILE A 59 -1.55 6.18 2.21
CA ILE A 59 -1.00 5.41 3.34
C ILE A 59 0.19 4.55 2.90
N ILE A 60 0.09 3.86 1.76
CA ILE A 60 1.19 3.03 1.25
C ILE A 60 2.41 3.88 0.88
N VAL A 61 2.20 4.95 0.12
CA VAL A 61 3.28 5.77 -0.45
C VAL A 61 4.01 6.56 0.63
N THR A 62 3.27 7.18 1.55
CA THR A 62 3.83 7.97 2.67
C THR A 62 4.42 7.09 3.77
N ASP A 63 4.03 5.81 3.81
CA ASP A 63 4.62 4.78 4.66
C ASP A 63 4.70 5.11 6.16
N PRO A 64 3.63 5.60 6.81
CA PRO A 64 3.66 5.94 8.23
C PRO A 64 3.89 4.69 9.09
N HIS A 65 4.47 4.88 10.27
CA HIS A 65 4.59 3.83 11.26
C HIS A 65 3.28 3.71 12.04
N LEU A 66 2.50 2.67 11.72
CA LEU A 66 1.18 2.41 12.30
C LEU A 66 1.19 1.20 13.25
N PRO A 67 0.33 1.17 14.28
CA PRO A 67 -0.07 -0.05 14.95
C PRO A 67 -0.52 -1.08 13.92
N PHE A 68 0.05 -2.28 13.95
CA PHE A 68 -0.23 -3.34 12.97
C PHE A 68 0.05 -2.95 11.51
N GLY A 69 0.94 -1.96 11.27
CA GLY A 69 1.15 -1.36 9.95
C GLY A 69 1.46 -2.36 8.84
N LYS A 70 2.17 -3.46 9.13
CA LYS A 70 2.42 -4.54 8.16
C LYS A 70 1.12 -5.18 7.65
N LEU A 71 0.18 -5.47 8.55
CA LEU A 71 -1.10 -6.08 8.21
C LEU A 71 -1.99 -5.08 7.46
N ILE A 72 -2.04 -3.83 7.95
CA ILE A 72 -2.80 -2.74 7.35
C ILE A 72 -2.36 -2.50 5.90
N LYS A 73 -1.06 -2.24 5.68
CA LYS A 73 -0.49 -1.96 4.36
C LYS A 73 -0.68 -3.12 3.39
N SER A 74 -0.49 -4.35 3.84
CA SER A 74 -0.75 -5.56 3.04
C SER A 74 -2.24 -5.71 2.69
N GLY A 75 -3.14 -5.36 3.63
CA GLY A 75 -4.59 -5.37 3.39
C GLY A 75 -5.02 -4.36 2.33
N ILE A 76 -4.53 -3.12 2.45
CA ILE A 76 -4.78 -2.04 1.49
C ILE A 76 -4.21 -2.38 0.11
N ALA A 77 -2.96 -2.85 0.03
CA ALA A 77 -2.35 -3.22 -1.25
C ALA A 77 -3.13 -4.32 -1.98
N ARG A 78 -3.63 -5.32 -1.25
CA ARG A 78 -4.50 -6.37 -1.81
C ARG A 78 -5.83 -5.82 -2.30
N ALA A 79 -6.43 -4.85 -1.59
CA ALA A 79 -7.65 -4.18 -2.03
C ALA A 79 -7.42 -3.34 -3.30
N LEU A 80 -6.36 -2.53 -3.32
CA LEU A 80 -5.97 -1.72 -4.48
C LEU A 80 -5.68 -2.57 -5.71
N LYS A 81 -4.99 -3.71 -5.54
CA LYS A 81 -4.78 -4.66 -6.63
C LYS A 81 -6.10 -5.09 -7.29
N GLN A 82 -7.15 -5.32 -6.51
CA GLN A 82 -8.45 -5.74 -7.06
C GLN A 82 -9.18 -4.62 -7.81
N ARG A 83 -8.77 -3.37 -7.59
CA ARG A 83 -9.45 -2.15 -8.02
C ARG A 83 -8.46 -1.10 -8.54
N ILE A 84 -7.48 -1.56 -9.33
CA ILE A 84 -6.37 -0.71 -9.78
C ILE A 84 -6.87 0.45 -10.66
N GLU A 85 -8.01 0.25 -11.31
CA GLU A 85 -8.72 1.23 -12.12
C GLU A 85 -9.14 2.47 -11.34
N LEU A 86 -9.33 2.38 -10.00
CA LEU A 86 -9.67 3.51 -9.14
C LEU A 86 -8.49 4.47 -8.93
N LEU A 87 -7.25 4.00 -9.15
CA LEU A 87 -6.06 4.83 -9.02
C LEU A 87 -5.81 5.63 -10.29
N SER A 88 -5.52 6.92 -10.13
CA SER A 88 -4.99 7.79 -11.17
C SER A 88 -3.61 7.32 -11.64
N ALA A 89 -3.18 7.81 -12.81
CA ALA A 89 -1.85 7.52 -13.33
C ALA A 89 -0.72 7.93 -12.36
N HIS A 90 -0.88 9.08 -11.70
CA HIS A 90 0.07 9.56 -10.70
C HIS A 90 0.16 8.63 -9.48
N GLU A 91 -0.98 8.19 -8.94
CA GLU A 91 -1.01 7.26 -7.79
C GLU A 91 -0.40 5.90 -8.14
N ARG A 92 -0.64 5.40 -9.35
CA ARG A 92 0.00 4.17 -9.86
C ARG A 92 1.52 4.32 -9.95
N ALA A 93 2.00 5.45 -10.45
CA ALA A 93 3.44 5.75 -10.50
C ALA A 93 4.04 5.83 -9.08
N SER A 94 3.38 6.52 -8.15
CA SER A 94 3.86 6.57 -6.75
C SER A 94 3.91 5.19 -6.09
N LEU A 95 2.97 4.29 -6.41
CA LEU A 95 2.99 2.91 -5.92
C LEU A 95 4.17 2.10 -6.51
N VAL A 96 4.51 2.34 -7.78
CA VAL A 96 5.69 1.77 -8.45
C VAL A 96 6.96 2.25 -7.75
N ASP A 97 7.11 3.56 -7.57
CA ASP A 97 8.27 4.16 -6.91
C ASP A 97 8.45 3.61 -5.49
N LYS A 98 7.35 3.52 -4.74
CA LYS A 98 7.39 2.95 -3.39
C LYS A 98 7.79 1.46 -3.40
N THR A 99 7.36 0.71 -4.42
CA THR A 99 7.77 -0.69 -4.59
C THR A 99 9.28 -0.81 -4.85
N VAL A 100 9.83 0.05 -5.72
CA VAL A 100 11.27 0.13 -5.99
C VAL A 100 12.05 0.43 -4.73
N GLU A 101 11.59 1.41 -3.94
CA GLU A 101 12.21 1.79 -2.67
C GLU A 101 12.29 0.58 -1.73
N LEU A 102 11.16 -0.09 -1.47
CA LEU A 102 11.10 -1.21 -0.52
C LEU A 102 11.90 -2.44 -0.98
N LEU A 103 11.98 -2.68 -2.28
CA LEU A 103 12.80 -3.78 -2.82
C LEU A 103 14.30 -3.46 -2.79
N SER A 104 14.68 -2.18 -2.76
CA SER A 104 16.07 -1.74 -2.69
C SER A 104 16.62 -1.66 -1.26
N LEU A 105 15.78 -1.83 -0.24
CA LEU A 105 16.21 -1.90 1.16
C LEU A 105 17.10 -3.13 1.43
N GLN A 106 18.00 -2.99 2.40
CA GLN A 106 18.80 -4.11 2.91
C GLN A 106 17.92 -5.25 3.45
N PHE A 107 16.75 -4.91 4.01
CA PHE A 107 15.77 -5.87 4.51
C PHE A 107 14.39 -5.58 3.90
N CYS A 108 13.99 -6.41 2.93
CA CYS A 108 12.71 -6.25 2.24
C CYS A 108 11.51 -6.57 3.16
N PRO A 109 10.61 -5.60 3.42
CA PRO A 109 9.52 -5.79 4.36
C PRO A 109 8.42 -6.71 3.81
N ARG A 110 7.51 -7.18 4.67
CA ARG A 110 6.54 -8.25 4.34
C ARG A 110 5.62 -7.84 3.19
N GLU A 111 5.08 -6.65 3.28
CA GLU A 111 4.11 -6.01 2.41
C GLU A 111 4.60 -5.80 0.97
N ALA A 112 5.92 -5.77 0.74
CA ALA A 112 6.51 -5.59 -0.59
C ALA A 112 6.03 -6.66 -1.60
N GLU A 113 5.70 -7.86 -1.13
CA GLU A 113 5.12 -8.90 -1.98
C GLU A 113 3.75 -8.51 -2.54
N ASP A 114 2.87 -7.94 -1.71
CA ASP A 114 1.55 -7.49 -2.16
C ASP A 114 1.65 -6.26 -3.05
N TYR A 115 2.67 -5.43 -2.84
CA TYR A 115 2.95 -4.27 -3.71
C TYR A 115 3.40 -4.74 -5.09
N CYS A 116 4.31 -5.73 -5.18
CA CYS A 116 4.70 -6.34 -6.44
C CYS A 116 3.48 -6.93 -7.19
N LYS A 117 2.54 -7.55 -6.47
CA LYS A 117 1.29 -8.06 -7.08
C LYS A 117 0.39 -6.94 -7.58
N ALA A 118 0.37 -5.78 -6.92
CA ALA A 118 -0.35 -4.59 -7.39
C ALA A 118 0.33 -3.99 -8.64
N VAL A 119 1.66 -3.88 -8.65
CA VAL A 119 2.44 -3.41 -9.81
C VAL A 119 2.18 -4.28 -11.05
N LYS A 120 2.19 -5.62 -10.91
CA LYS A 120 1.79 -6.52 -12.02
C LYS A 120 0.41 -6.24 -12.56
N ARG A 121 -0.51 -5.79 -11.71
CA ARG A 121 -1.88 -5.49 -12.10
C ARG A 121 -1.99 -4.12 -12.79
N ILE A 122 -1.07 -3.19 -12.52
CA ILE A 122 -0.95 -1.93 -13.27
C ILE A 122 -0.61 -2.22 -14.74
N GLY A 123 0.37 -3.10 -14.97
CA GLY A 123 0.69 -3.60 -16.32
C GLY A 123 2.19 -3.72 -16.60
N PRO A 124 2.55 -4.09 -17.85
CA PRO A 124 3.93 -4.41 -18.23
C PRO A 124 4.92 -3.26 -18.05
N SER A 125 4.54 -2.02 -18.40
CA SER A 125 5.41 -0.85 -18.25
C SER A 125 5.83 -0.66 -16.79
N ALA A 126 4.85 -0.66 -15.86
CA ALA A 126 5.10 -0.52 -14.43
C ALA A 126 6.01 -1.64 -13.89
N VAL A 127 5.86 -2.87 -14.40
CA VAL A 127 6.74 -3.98 -14.03
C VAL A 127 8.17 -3.75 -14.53
N GLN A 128 8.32 -3.29 -15.77
CA GLN A 128 9.62 -2.99 -16.36
C GLN A 128 10.32 -1.86 -15.59
N ASP A 129 9.57 -0.82 -15.18
CA ASP A 129 10.07 0.29 -14.39
C ASP A 129 10.63 -0.20 -13.04
N VAL A 130 9.91 -1.11 -12.36
CA VAL A 130 10.41 -1.73 -11.11
C VAL A 130 11.69 -2.53 -11.37
N ILE A 131 11.70 -3.38 -12.41
CA ILE A 131 12.85 -4.24 -12.71
C ILE A 131 14.10 -3.41 -13.02
N ASN A 132 13.96 -2.32 -13.77
CA ASN A 132 15.07 -1.46 -14.19
C ASN A 132 15.61 -0.58 -13.05
N SER A 133 14.74 -0.17 -12.12
CA SER A 133 15.08 0.83 -11.10
C SER A 133 15.47 0.23 -9.75
N THR A 134 15.25 -1.07 -9.53
CA THR A 134 15.49 -1.72 -8.23
C THR A 134 16.92 -2.21 -8.04
N CYS A 135 17.54 -1.86 -6.92
CA CYS A 135 18.82 -2.40 -6.47
C CYS A 135 18.63 -3.49 -5.40
N ALA A 136 18.23 -4.70 -5.80
CA ALA A 136 17.94 -5.78 -4.85
C ALA A 136 19.21 -6.38 -4.22
N THR A 137 19.41 -6.12 -2.93
CA THR A 137 20.58 -6.61 -2.17
C THR A 137 20.29 -7.92 -1.41
N ASN A 138 19.05 -8.13 -0.96
CA ASN A 138 18.64 -9.31 -0.19
C ASN A 138 17.88 -10.35 -1.03
N ASP A 139 17.87 -11.61 -0.57
CA ASP A 139 17.30 -12.75 -1.30
C ASP A 139 15.80 -12.63 -1.54
N LYS A 140 15.07 -12.03 -0.60
CA LYS A 140 13.64 -11.81 -0.76
C LYS A 140 13.36 -10.82 -1.88
N SER A 141 14.09 -9.70 -1.94
CA SER A 141 13.98 -8.73 -3.05
C SER A 141 14.33 -9.39 -4.38
N LYS A 142 15.41 -10.17 -4.45
CA LYS A 142 15.79 -10.90 -5.69
C LYS A 142 14.70 -11.87 -6.14
N ARG A 143 14.10 -12.62 -5.21
CA ARG A 143 12.97 -13.52 -5.50
C ARG A 143 11.76 -12.76 -6.02
N LEU A 144 11.42 -11.61 -5.44
CA LEU A 144 10.30 -10.78 -5.88
C LEU A 144 10.56 -10.16 -7.26
N LEU A 145 11.78 -9.72 -7.57
CA LEU A 145 12.15 -9.28 -8.91
C LEU A 145 12.04 -10.40 -9.95
N ASN A 146 12.45 -11.62 -9.62
CA ASN A 146 12.27 -12.77 -10.51
C ASN A 146 10.79 -13.09 -10.73
N TYR A 147 9.95 -12.99 -9.69
CA TYR A 147 8.50 -13.11 -9.82
C TYR A 147 7.90 -12.06 -10.77
N LEU A 148 8.41 -10.83 -10.75
CA LEU A 148 7.99 -9.77 -11.67
C LEU A 148 8.40 -10.10 -13.11
N ARG A 149 9.65 -10.55 -13.35
CA ARG A 149 10.18 -10.91 -14.67
C ARG A 149 9.39 -12.03 -15.37
N GLN A 150 9.00 -13.06 -14.63
CA GLN A 150 8.27 -14.22 -15.19
C GLN A 150 6.87 -13.88 -15.72
N SER A 151 6.34 -12.70 -15.41
CA SER A 151 4.98 -12.30 -15.77
C SER A 151 4.77 -12.02 -17.26
N TYR A 152 5.86 -11.86 -18.02
CA TYR A 152 5.83 -11.43 -19.42
C TYR A 152 6.86 -12.18 -20.29
N SER A 153 7.24 -13.39 -19.87
CA SER A 153 8.14 -14.27 -20.64
C SER A 153 7.40 -15.24 -21.58
N ASN A 154 6.17 -14.92 -21.99
CA ASN A 154 5.39 -15.69 -22.97
C ASN A 154 5.07 -14.83 -24.19
#